data_AF-A0A3A0FNK6-F1
#
_entry.id   AF-A0A3A0FNK6-F1
#
_cell.length_a   1.000
_cell.length_b   1.000
_cell.length_c   1.000
_cell.angle_alpha   90.00
_cell.angle_beta   90.00
_cell.angle_gamma   90.00
#
_symmetry.space_group_name_H-M   'P 1'
#
loop_
_entity.id
_entity.type
_entity.pdbx_description
1 polymer ?
#
loop_
_entity_poly.entity_id
_entity_poly.type
_entity_poly.pdbx_seq_one_letter_code
_entity_poly.pdbx_strand_id
1 'polypeptide(L)'
;MTYRTDDGPSIDPGLQSLFAEFHRRATANGERVTLRAWLDRAEAWRILHALREAGGNRSAAARALGIGRRTLYTKMEKLGIHPSWEAAGAPTPGLRVAGPA
;
A
#
# COMPACT_ATOMS: atom_id res chain seq x y z
N MET A 1 -13.88 38.21 15.70
CA MET A 1 -14.10 36.86 15.14
C MET A 1 -13.08 35.93 15.79
N THR A 2 -13.37 35.47 17.00
CA THR A 2 -12.50 34.57 17.76
C THR A 2 -12.68 33.16 17.21
N TYR A 3 -11.64 32.61 16.58
CA TYR A 3 -11.62 31.19 16.24
C TYR A 3 -11.64 30.40 17.55
N ARG A 4 -12.71 29.63 17.76
CA ARG A 4 -12.77 28.62 18.83
C ARG A 4 -11.77 27.53 18.44
N THR A 5 -10.59 27.53 19.05
CA THR A 5 -9.46 26.66 18.72
C THR A 5 -9.61 25.20 19.18
N ASP A 6 -10.79 24.80 19.68
CA ASP A 6 -10.98 23.51 20.35
C ASP A 6 -11.72 22.43 19.54
N ASP A 7 -12.20 22.70 18.32
CA ASP A 7 -12.83 21.67 17.47
C ASP A 7 -11.87 21.11 16.41
N GLY A 8 -10.59 20.96 16.75
CA GLY A 8 -9.71 20.12 15.95
C GLY A 8 -10.20 18.67 15.97
N PRO A 9 -9.98 17.86 14.91
CA PRO A 9 -10.28 16.45 14.98
C PRO A 9 -9.51 15.85 16.17
N SER A 10 -10.25 15.46 17.21
CA SER A 10 -9.68 14.81 18.38
C SER A 10 -9.13 13.46 17.94
N ILE A 11 -7.83 13.41 17.64
CA ILE A 11 -7.16 12.14 17.35
C ILE A 11 -7.06 11.40 18.67
N ASP A 12 -7.58 10.18 18.70
CA ASP A 12 -7.45 9.27 19.83
C ASP A 12 -6.02 9.29 20.41
N PRO A 13 -5.83 9.52 21.72
CA PRO A 13 -4.49 9.63 22.32
C PRO A 13 -3.61 8.38 22.10
N GLY A 14 -4.22 7.19 21.98
CA GLY A 14 -3.51 5.96 21.64
C GLY A 14 -2.96 5.99 20.22
N LEU A 15 -3.77 6.43 19.25
CA LEU A 15 -3.35 6.64 17.87
C LEU A 15 -2.26 7.71 17.74
N GLN A 16 -2.34 8.81 18.52
CA GLN A 16 -1.29 9.82 18.54
C GLN A 16 0.07 9.22 18.93
N SER A 17 0.09 8.40 19.98
CA SER A 17 1.30 7.74 20.47
C SER A 17 1.88 6.76 19.44
N LEU A 18 1.02 5.97 18.79
CA LEU A 18 1.42 5.04 17.74
C LEU A 18 2.01 5.76 16.52
N PHE A 19 1.39 6.85 16.07
CA PHE A 19 1.90 7.63 14.94
C PHE A 19 3.22 8.35 15.25
N ALA A 20 3.39 8.85 16.47
CA ALA A 20 4.65 9.45 16.90
C ALA A 20 5.79 8.42 16.87
N GLU A 21 5.55 7.20 17.36
CA GLU A 21 6.54 6.12 17.30
C GLU A 21 6.83 5.68 15.87
N PHE A 22 5.79 5.53 15.04
CA PHE A 22 5.97 5.21 13.62
C PHE A 22 6.82 6.27 12.91
N HIS A 23 6.54 7.56 13.14
CA HIS A 23 7.33 8.65 12.57
C HIS A 23 8.79 8.58 13.01
N ARG A 24 9.07 8.39 14.31
CA ARG A 24 10.43 8.21 14.83
C ARG A 24 11.19 7.09 14.11
N ARG A 25 10.55 5.93 13.95
CA ARG A 25 11.14 4.79 13.23
C ARG A 25 11.37 5.10 11.75
N ALA A 26 10.42 5.75 11.10
CA ALA A 26 10.51 6.09 9.69
C ALA A 26 11.61 7.14 9.42
N THR A 27 11.91 8.01 10.38
CA THR A 27 12.98 9.02 10.30
C THR A 27 14.30 8.59 10.96
N ALA A 28 14.40 7.35 11.47
CA ALA A 28 15.56 6.89 12.25
C ALA A 28 16.88 6.95 11.47
N ASN A 29 16.82 6.92 10.13
CA ASN A 29 17.98 7.05 9.25
C ASN A 29 18.36 8.52 8.94
N GLY A 30 17.78 9.49 9.66
CA GLY A 30 18.03 10.93 9.44
C GLY A 30 17.29 11.52 8.23
N GLU A 31 16.53 10.71 7.50
CA GLU A 31 15.79 11.15 6.31
C GLU A 31 14.45 11.78 6.72
N ARG A 32 14.20 13.00 6.24
CA ARG A 32 12.91 13.68 6.42
C ARG A 32 11.84 12.97 5.61
N VAL A 33 10.91 12.30 6.28
CA VAL A 33 9.76 11.69 5.60
C VAL A 33 8.78 12.78 5.20
N THR A 34 8.58 12.96 3.89
CA THR A 34 7.56 13.88 3.36
C THR A 34 6.16 13.30 3.57
N LEU A 35 5.14 14.16 3.59
CA LEU A 35 3.73 13.72 3.66
C LEU A 35 3.40 12.70 2.57
N ARG A 36 3.89 12.92 1.35
CA ARG A 36 3.71 11.99 0.24
C ARG A 36 4.27 10.61 0.57
N ALA A 37 5.53 10.54 1.01
CA ALA A 37 6.19 9.29 1.32
C ALA A 37 5.59 8.58 2.55
N TRP A 38 4.97 9.33 3.47
CA TRP A 38 4.21 8.77 4.59
C TRP A 38 2.91 8.12 4.10
N LEU A 39 2.13 8.85 3.29
CA LEU A 39 0.87 8.34 2.72
C LEU A 39 1.10 7.13 1.83
N ASP A 40 2.14 7.14 1.00
CA ASP A 40 2.47 6.05 0.10
C ASP A 40 2.82 4.76 0.89
N ARG A 41 3.51 4.87 2.04
CA ARG A 41 3.78 3.72 2.94
C ARG A 41 2.51 3.17 3.59
N ALA A 42 1.66 4.05 4.11
CA ALA A 42 0.39 3.65 4.71
C ALA A 42 -0.54 2.99 3.68
N GLU A 43 -0.60 3.56 2.47
CA GLU A 43 -1.36 3.02 1.35
C GLU A 43 -0.83 1.64 0.91
N ALA A 44 0.48 1.50 0.76
CA ALA A 44 1.11 0.23 0.41
C ALA A 44 0.81 -0.86 1.44
N TRP A 45 0.95 -0.54 2.73
CA TRP A 45 0.63 -1.49 3.81
C TRP A 45 -0.84 -1.93 3.74
N ARG A 46 -1.77 -0.98 3.56
CA ARG A 46 -3.20 -1.29 3.53
C ARG A 46 -3.58 -2.15 2.32
N ILE A 47 -2.99 -1.88 1.16
CA ILE A 47 -3.18 -2.67 -0.07
C ILE A 47 -2.63 -4.09 0.12
N LEU A 48 -1.39 -4.23 0.60
CA LEU A 48 -0.76 -5.53 0.84
C LEU A 48 -1.57 -6.36 1.84
N HIS A 49 -2.06 -5.73 2.92
CA HIS A 49 -2.91 -6.40 3.90
C HIS A 49 -4.20 -6.91 3.27
N ALA A 50 -4.91 -6.07 2.51
CA ALA A 50 -6.14 -6.48 1.83
C ALA A 50 -5.91 -7.62 0.82
N LEU A 51 -4.78 -7.60 0.09
CA LEU A 51 -4.40 -8.67 -0.81
C LEU A 51 -4.15 -9.98 -0.06
N ARG A 52 -3.48 -9.93 1.10
CA ARG A 52 -3.25 -11.11 1.95
C ARG A 52 -4.55 -11.69 2.49
N GLU A 53 -5.43 -10.84 3.04
CA GLU A 53 -6.77 -11.26 3.52
C GLU A 53 -7.62 -11.87 2.41
N ALA A 54 -7.49 -11.35 1.18
CA ALA A 54 -8.17 -11.86 0.01
C ALA A 54 -7.50 -13.07 -0.66
N GLY A 55 -6.43 -13.62 -0.08
CA GLY A 55 -5.67 -14.74 -0.68
C GLY A 55 -5.14 -14.44 -2.08
N GLY A 56 -4.75 -13.18 -2.35
CA GLY A 56 -4.29 -12.71 -3.65
C GLY A 56 -5.41 -12.34 -4.64
N ASN A 57 -6.68 -12.50 -4.27
CA ASN A 57 -7.80 -12.10 -5.13
C ASN A 57 -7.94 -10.57 -5.16
N ARG A 58 -7.37 -9.97 -6.20
CA ARG A 58 -7.38 -8.51 -6.44
C ARG A 58 -8.79 -7.90 -6.52
N SER A 59 -9.77 -8.64 -7.03
CA SER A 59 -11.15 -8.14 -7.09
C SER A 59 -11.81 -8.12 -5.72
N ALA A 60 -11.53 -9.11 -4.87
CA ALA A 60 -11.99 -9.13 -3.48
C ALA A 60 -11.27 -8.07 -2.64
N ALA A 61 -9.94 -7.92 -2.81
CA ALA A 61 -9.16 -6.87 -2.15
C ALA A 61 -9.66 -5.46 -2.50
N ALA A 62 -9.91 -5.16 -3.78
CA ALA A 62 -10.45 -3.88 -4.21
C ALA A 62 -11.81 -3.56 -3.55
N ARG A 63 -12.71 -4.56 -3.47
CA ARG A 63 -14.00 -4.43 -2.78
C ARG A 63 -13.81 -4.18 -1.29
N ALA A 64 -12.92 -4.91 -0.62
CA ALA A 64 -12.62 -4.71 0.80
C ALA A 64 -12.00 -3.34 1.10
N LEU A 65 -11.28 -2.76 0.13
CA LEU A 65 -10.73 -1.41 0.20
C LEU A 65 -11.74 -0.31 -0.16
N GLY A 66 -12.92 -0.66 -0.67
CA GLY A 66 -13.92 0.32 -1.12
C GLY A 66 -13.53 1.09 -2.39
N ILE A 67 -12.63 0.55 -3.21
CA ILE A 67 -12.15 1.20 -4.43
C ILE A 67 -12.41 0.35 -5.68
N GLY A 68 -12.40 1.01 -6.84
CA GLY A 68 -12.47 0.31 -8.13
C GLY A 68 -11.24 -0.55 -8.40
N ARG A 69 -11.42 -1.67 -9.12
CA ARG A 69 -10.30 -2.56 -9.50
C ARG A 69 -9.21 -1.83 -10.29
N ARG A 70 -9.59 -0.96 -11.23
CA ARG A 70 -8.64 -0.13 -12.01
C ARG A 70 -7.83 0.78 -11.09
N THR A 71 -8.47 1.39 -10.09
CA THR A 71 -7.81 2.22 -9.07
C THR A 71 -6.80 1.41 -8.26
N LEU A 72 -7.17 0.19 -7.84
CA LEU A 72 -6.24 -0.70 -7.16
C LEU A 72 -5.01 -1.00 -8.01
N TYR A 73 -5.19 -1.35 -9.30
CA TYR A 73 -4.08 -1.60 -10.21
C TYR A 73 -3.14 -0.40 -10.37
N THR A 74 -3.68 0.79 -10.61
CA THR A 74 -2.87 2.01 -10.74
C THR A 74 -2.09 2.33 -9.46
N LYS A 75 -2.71 2.12 -8.28
CA LYS A 75 -2.01 2.30 -6.99
C LYS A 75 -0.91 1.27 -6.80
N MET A 76 -1.18 0.00 -7.12
CA MET A 76 -0.18 -1.07 -7.04
C MET A 76 1.02 -0.78 -7.95
N GLU A 77 0.80 -0.38 -9.20
CA GLU A 77 1.85 -0.02 -10.14
C GLU A 77 2.68 1.16 -9.63
N LYS A 78 2.02 2.25 -9.22
CA LYS A 78 2.69 3.45 -8.68
C LYS A 78 3.54 3.14 -7.45
N LEU A 79 3.08 2.21 -6.60
CA LEU A 79 3.75 1.83 -5.35
C LEU A 79 4.70 0.64 -5.51
N GLY A 80 4.88 0.10 -6.71
CA GLY A 80 5.73 -1.07 -6.95
C GLY A 80 5.24 -2.36 -6.28
N ILE A 81 3.93 -2.48 -6.03
CA ILE A 81 3.33 -3.68 -5.43
C ILE A 81 3.00 -4.68 -6.54
N HIS A 82 3.83 -5.71 -6.66
CA HIS A 82 3.60 -6.82 -7.57
C HIS A 82 3.00 -8.01 -6.81
N PRO A 83 1.85 -8.56 -7.25
CA PRO A 83 1.35 -9.79 -6.65
C PRO A 83 2.32 -10.91 -6.96
N SER A 84 2.80 -11.60 -5.94
CA SER A 84 3.66 -12.79 -6.04
C SER A 84 2.86 -13.98 -6.56
N TRP A 85 2.42 -13.96 -7.82
CA TRP A 85 2.16 -15.19 -8.57
C TRP A 85 3.37 -15.56 -9.44
N GLU A 86 4.34 -14.65 -9.60
CA GLU A 86 5.63 -14.92 -10.25
C GLU A 86 6.70 -15.46 -9.28
N ALA A 87 6.63 -15.14 -7.98
CA ALA A 87 7.65 -15.56 -7.02
C ALA A 87 7.43 -16.97 -6.43
N ALA A 88 6.30 -17.62 -6.74
CA ALA A 88 5.95 -18.95 -6.26
C ALA A 88 5.51 -19.85 -7.43
N GLY A 89 6.43 -20.12 -8.36
CA GLY A 89 6.33 -21.26 -9.28
C GLY A 89 5.55 -21.06 -10.58
N ALA A 90 5.97 -20.11 -11.43
CA ALA A 90 5.57 -20.11 -12.85
C ALA A 90 6.71 -20.65 -13.73
N PRO A 91 6.46 -21.63 -14.63
CA PRO A 91 7.42 -22.01 -15.66
C PRO A 91 7.69 -20.81 -16.57
N THR A 92 8.97 -20.58 -16.86
CA THR A 92 9.49 -19.57 -17.78
C THR A 92 8.58 -19.47 -19.02
N PRO A 93 8.01 -18.30 -19.36
CA PRO A 93 7.20 -18.18 -20.57
C PRO A 93 8.07 -18.52 -21.77
N GLY A 94 7.66 -19.60 -22.44
CA GLY A 94 8.18 -20.20 -23.66
C GLY A 94 9.31 -19.48 -24.37
N LEU A 95 10.50 -20.06 -24.28
CA LEU A 95 11.44 -20.08 -25.40
C LEU A 95 10.69 -20.63 -26.61
N ARG A 96 10.27 -19.73 -27.52
CA ARG A 96 9.65 -20.07 -28.80
C ARG A 96 10.72 -20.74 -29.67
N VAL A 97 10.76 -22.07 -29.64
CA VAL A 97 11.54 -22.86 -30.60
C VAL A 97 10.82 -22.74 -31.95
N ALA A 98 11.45 -22.03 -32.89
CA ALA A 98 11.11 -22.15 -34.30
C ALA A 98 11.50 -23.56 -34.77
N GLY A 99 10.52 -24.40 -35.06
CA GLY A 99 10.77 -25.69 -35.72
C GLY A 99 11.06 -25.49 -37.21
N PRO A 100 11.96 -26.28 -37.81
CA PRO A 100 12.24 -26.20 -39.24
C PRO A 100 11.12 -26.86 -40.07
N ALA A 101 10.87 -26.31 -41.26
CA ALA A 101 10.11 -26.93 -42.34
C ALA A 101 11.06 -27.67 -43.28
#